data_AF-A0A3D1FYX7-F1
#
_entry.id   AF-A0A3D1FYX7-F1
#
_cell.length_a   1.000
_cell.length_b   1.000
_cell.length_c   1.000
_cell.angle_alpha   90.00
_cell.angle_beta   90.00
_cell.angle_gamma   90.00
#
_symmetry.space_group_name_H-M   'P 1'
#
loop_
_entity.id
_entity.type
_entity.pdbx_description
1 polymer ?
#
loop_
_entity_poly.entity_id
_entity_poly.type
_entity_poly.pdbx_seq_one_letter_code
_entity_poly.pdbx_strand_id
1 'polypeptide(L)'
;MNESKIQQRSRVLGKNIRISLLVSLVTVILAGIFFINSTAVQRSIWNRYVEPHLERMQLSSDFQGFDYIFPNSFGIRPLHLYTATDTLLASRKIEVMELSFSNGWKTTSIKGERLVVNLKALESLLEEGQSSSSNTNFSLAAGEITLPDLQLTGDTTFPSVAINCTG
;
A
#
# COMPACT_ATOMS: atom_id res chain seq x y z
N MET A 1 -34.45 -31.11 -41.54
CA MET A 1 -33.74 -31.76 -40.42
C MET A 1 -32.31 -31.25 -40.18
N ASN A 2 -31.79 -30.26 -40.95
CA ASN A 2 -30.43 -29.70 -40.76
C ASN A 2 -30.37 -28.44 -39.89
N GLU A 3 -31.43 -27.62 -39.87
CA GLU A 3 -31.41 -26.36 -39.12
C GLU A 3 -31.35 -26.54 -37.60
N SER A 4 -32.01 -27.56 -37.05
CA SER A 4 -31.97 -27.85 -35.61
C SER A 4 -30.56 -28.23 -35.14
N LYS A 5 -29.80 -28.99 -35.96
CA LYS A 5 -28.40 -29.32 -35.67
C LYS A 5 -27.49 -28.09 -35.73
N ILE A 6 -27.73 -27.16 -36.66
CA ILE A 6 -26.96 -25.92 -36.80
C ILE A 6 -27.21 -24.97 -35.63
N GLN A 7 -28.47 -24.80 -35.21
CA GLN A 7 -28.82 -23.99 -34.02
C GLN A 7 -28.30 -24.59 -32.72
N GLN A 8 -28.30 -25.93 -32.58
CA GLN A 8 -27.73 -26.58 -31.41
C GLN A 8 -26.20 -26.42 -31.35
N ARG A 9 -25.52 -26.49 -32.50
CA ARG A 9 -24.06 -26.30 -32.60
C ARG A 9 -23.65 -24.85 -32.32
N SER A 10 -24.42 -23.85 -32.76
CA SER A 10 -24.13 -22.43 -32.49
C SER A 10 -24.34 -22.06 -31.01
N ARG A 11 -25.37 -22.62 -30.35
CA ARG A 11 -25.59 -22.45 -28.90
C ARG A 11 -24.47 -23.06 -28.06
N VAL A 12 -24.01 -24.26 -28.42
CA VAL A 12 -22.87 -24.92 -27.75
C VAL A 12 -21.57 -24.12 -27.98
N LEU A 13 -21.34 -23.62 -29.19
CA LEU A 13 -20.18 -22.79 -29.52
C LEU A 13 -20.17 -21.47 -28.71
N GLY A 14 -21.30 -20.77 -28.64
CA GLY A 14 -21.43 -19.54 -27.84
C GLY A 14 -21.25 -19.78 -26.34
N LYS A 15 -21.75 -20.90 -25.80
CA LYS A 15 -21.52 -21.30 -24.40
C LYS A 15 -20.04 -21.58 -24.13
N ASN A 16 -19.37 -22.27 -25.05
CA ASN A 16 -17.95 -22.62 -24.91
C ASN A 16 -17.04 -21.38 -25.00
N ILE A 17 -17.36 -20.40 -25.85
CA ILE A 17 -16.64 -19.11 -25.92
C ILE A 17 -16.78 -18.35 -24.60
N ARG A 18 -17.98 -18.26 -24.03
CA ARG A 18 -18.22 -17.59 -22.75
C ARG A 18 -17.47 -18.26 -21.59
N ILE A 19 -17.47 -19.60 -21.55
CA ILE A 19 -16.70 -20.34 -20.54
C ILE A 19 -15.21 -20.13 -20.74
N SER A 20 -14.71 -20.18 -21.97
CA SER A 20 -13.30 -19.94 -22.28
C SER A 20 -12.85 -18.54 -21.87
N LEU A 21 -13.67 -17.52 -22.10
CA LEU A 21 -13.39 -16.15 -21.66
C LEU A 21 -13.37 -16.04 -20.14
N LEU A 22 -14.31 -16.68 -19.45
CA LEU A 22 -14.35 -16.69 -17.99
C LEU A 22 -13.14 -17.41 -17.39
N VAL A 23 -12.75 -18.56 -17.94
CA VAL A 23 -11.54 -19.30 -17.53
C VAL A 23 -10.28 -18.47 -17.81
N SER A 24 -10.20 -17.80 -18.96
CA SER A 24 -9.08 -16.90 -19.27
C SER A 24 -9.00 -15.75 -18.26
N LEU A 25 -10.12 -15.09 -17.96
CA LEU A 25 -10.18 -14.02 -16.97
C LEU A 25 -9.74 -14.48 -15.59
N VAL A 26 -10.24 -15.63 -15.12
CA VAL A 26 -9.83 -16.22 -13.83
C VAL A 26 -8.33 -16.52 -13.83
N THR A 27 -7.80 -17.06 -14.93
CA THR A 27 -6.37 -17.37 -15.06
C THR A 27 -5.52 -16.09 -14.99
N VAL A 28 -5.94 -15.02 -15.66
CA VAL A 28 -5.26 -13.71 -15.61
C VAL A 28 -5.31 -13.13 -14.20
N ILE A 29 -6.44 -13.22 -13.50
CA ILE A 29 -6.57 -12.75 -12.12
C ILE A 29 -5.64 -13.54 -11.19
N LEU A 30 -5.64 -14.87 -11.29
CA LEU A 30 -4.78 -15.73 -10.47
C LEU A 30 -3.30 -15.49 -10.75
N ALA A 31 -2.91 -15.33 -12.02
CA ALA A 31 -1.56 -14.95 -12.39
C ALA A 31 -1.21 -13.59 -11.79
N GLY A 32 -2.10 -12.60 -11.88
CA GLY A 32 -1.93 -11.27 -11.29
C GLY A 32 -1.72 -11.32 -9.77
N ILE A 33 -2.54 -12.08 -9.05
CA ILE A 33 -2.39 -12.28 -7.59
C ILE A 33 -1.04 -12.94 -7.29
N PHE A 34 -0.66 -13.97 -8.05
CA PHE A 34 0.62 -14.65 -7.89
C PHE A 34 1.81 -13.70 -8.12
N PHE A 35 1.75 -12.87 -9.17
CA PHE A 35 2.77 -11.86 -9.44
C PHE A 35 2.84 -10.80 -8.34
N ILE A 36 1.71 -10.31 -7.86
CA ILE A 36 1.65 -9.31 -6.77
C ILE A 36 2.15 -9.90 -5.45
N ASN A 37 2.02 -11.21 -5.24
CA ASN A 37 2.54 -11.88 -4.05
C ASN A 37 4.07 -12.13 -4.12
N SER A 38 4.72 -11.84 -5.24
CA SER A 38 6.18 -11.92 -5.36
C SER A 38 6.85 -10.71 -4.73
N THR A 39 7.70 -10.93 -3.72
CA THR A 39 8.44 -9.85 -3.06
C THR A 39 9.31 -9.05 -4.03
N ALA A 40 9.86 -9.67 -5.08
CA ALA A 40 10.62 -8.96 -6.11
C ALA A 40 9.75 -7.98 -6.90
N VAL A 41 8.53 -8.40 -7.27
CA VAL A 41 7.57 -7.53 -7.96
C VAL A 41 7.10 -6.41 -7.04
N GLN A 42 6.78 -6.73 -5.77
CA GLN A 42 6.39 -5.73 -4.77
C GLN A 42 7.47 -4.67 -4.59
N ARG A 43 8.74 -5.07 -4.42
CA ARG A 43 9.88 -4.15 -4.34
C ARG A 43 10.08 -3.35 -5.62
N SER A 44 9.90 -3.97 -6.79
CA SER A 44 10.00 -3.25 -8.07
C SER A 44 8.92 -2.17 -8.20
N ILE A 45 7.69 -2.44 -7.76
CA ILE A 45 6.60 -1.46 -7.75
C ILE A 45 6.94 -0.33 -6.77
N TRP A 46 7.39 -0.69 -5.55
CA TRP A 46 7.78 0.28 -4.53
C TRP A 46 8.90 1.21 -5.01
N ASN A 47 9.98 0.65 -5.54
CA ASN A 47 11.12 1.42 -6.06
C ASN A 47 10.75 2.31 -7.24
N ARG A 48 9.72 1.95 -8.00
CA ARG A 48 9.28 2.73 -9.17
C ARG A 48 8.32 3.85 -8.83
N TYR A 49 7.46 3.66 -7.83
CA TYR A 49 6.33 4.55 -7.57
C TYR A 49 6.36 5.22 -6.19
N VAL A 50 7.03 4.63 -5.21
CA VAL A 50 7.07 5.16 -3.82
C VAL A 50 8.44 5.77 -3.53
N GLU A 51 9.52 5.05 -3.81
CA GLU A 51 10.89 5.52 -3.52
C GLU A 51 11.21 6.90 -4.12
N PRO A 52 10.82 7.25 -5.37
CA PRO A 52 11.08 8.58 -5.93
C PRO A 52 10.32 9.71 -5.24
N HIS A 53 9.27 9.40 -4.48
CA HIS A 53 8.57 10.38 -3.63
C HIS A 53 9.24 10.51 -2.27
N LEU A 54 9.76 9.42 -1.71
CA LEU A 54 10.57 9.45 -0.50
C LEU A 54 11.87 10.21 -0.73
N GLU A 55 12.58 9.97 -1.83
CA GLU A 55 13.81 10.68 -2.19
C GLU A 55 13.60 12.18 -2.31
N ARG A 56 12.44 12.62 -2.82
CA ARG A 56 12.05 14.04 -2.87
C ARG A 56 11.91 14.67 -1.49
N MET A 57 11.62 13.86 -0.47
CA MET A 57 11.60 14.26 0.94
C MET A 57 12.93 13.96 1.64
N GLN A 58 14.00 13.62 0.90
CA GLN A 58 15.29 13.18 1.44
C GLN A 58 15.20 11.92 2.33
N LEU A 59 14.22 11.07 2.04
CA LEU A 59 14.02 9.79 2.69
C LEU A 59 14.40 8.64 1.77
N SER A 60 14.86 7.55 2.37
CA SER A 60 14.99 6.25 1.72
C SER A 60 14.27 5.19 2.53
N SER A 61 13.94 4.06 1.92
CA SER A 61 13.25 2.98 2.60
C SER A 61 13.89 1.61 2.44
N ASP A 62 13.81 0.79 3.50
CA ASP A 62 14.02 -0.65 3.41
C ASP A 62 12.66 -1.35 3.40
N PHE A 63 12.06 -1.43 2.20
CA PHE A 63 10.78 -2.06 2.00
C PHE A 63 10.90 -3.58 1.77
N GLN A 64 10.31 -4.35 2.68
CA GLN A 64 10.39 -5.82 2.69
C GLN A 64 9.22 -6.52 1.97
N GLY A 65 8.27 -5.76 1.42
CA GLY A 65 7.06 -6.28 0.79
C GLY A 65 5.81 -6.10 1.65
N PHE A 66 4.71 -6.67 1.18
CA PHE A 66 3.45 -6.75 1.93
C PHE A 66 2.82 -8.13 1.79
N ASP A 67 2.05 -8.50 2.80
CA ASP A 67 1.25 -9.72 2.82
C ASP A 67 -0.21 -9.32 2.60
N TYR A 68 -0.84 -9.90 1.58
CA TYR A 68 -2.27 -9.69 1.35
C TYR A 68 -3.09 -10.49 2.37
N ILE A 69 -4.09 -9.83 2.96
CA ILE A 69 -4.99 -10.41 3.95
C ILE A 69 -6.41 -10.30 3.37
N PHE A 70 -6.95 -11.44 2.95
CA PHE A 70 -8.30 -11.51 2.38
C PHE A 70 -9.35 -10.97 3.37
N PRO A 71 -10.38 -10.22 2.91
CA PRO A 71 -10.72 -9.94 1.51
C PRO A 71 -10.10 -8.66 0.92
N ASN A 72 -9.72 -7.69 1.73
CA ASN A 72 -9.31 -6.37 1.25
C ASN A 72 -8.36 -5.66 2.21
N SER A 73 -7.56 -6.43 2.94
CA SER A 73 -6.58 -5.91 3.89
C SER A 73 -5.18 -6.28 3.43
N PHE A 74 -4.17 -5.59 3.93
CA PHE A 74 -2.78 -5.98 3.71
C PHE A 74 -1.91 -5.58 4.90
N GLY A 75 -0.87 -6.37 5.16
CA GLY A 75 0.17 -6.07 6.14
C GLY A 75 1.46 -5.73 5.42
N ILE A 76 1.93 -4.50 5.52
CA ILE A 76 3.30 -4.15 5.17
C ILE A 76 4.21 -4.85 6.17
N ARG A 77 5.17 -5.63 5.65
CA ARG A 77 6.24 -6.28 6.42
C ARG A 77 7.10 -5.21 7.10
N PRO A 78 8.08 -5.56 7.97
CA PRO A 78 8.90 -4.54 8.62
C PRO A 78 9.38 -3.48 7.62
N LEU A 79 9.01 -2.24 7.88
CA LEU A 79 9.36 -1.08 7.06
C LEU A 79 10.21 -0.15 7.90
N HIS A 80 11.38 0.19 7.35
CA HIS A 80 12.26 1.21 7.90
C HIS A 80 12.36 2.37 6.91
N LEU A 81 12.26 3.58 7.43
CA LEU A 81 12.53 4.81 6.70
C LEU A 81 13.74 5.48 7.31
N TYR A 82 14.64 5.95 6.46
CA TYR A 82 15.90 6.56 6.86
C TYR A 82 15.99 7.97 6.28
N THR A 83 16.59 8.87 7.06
CA THR A 83 17.19 10.08 6.52
C THR A 83 18.61 9.74 6.04
N ALA A 84 19.36 10.72 5.53
CA ALA A 84 20.75 10.51 5.15
C ALA A 84 21.66 10.03 6.31
N THR A 85 21.27 10.30 7.57
CA THR A 85 22.15 10.14 8.74
C THR A 85 21.57 9.23 9.83
N ASP A 86 20.27 8.98 9.84
CA ASP A 86 19.62 8.25 10.93
C ASP A 86 18.38 7.47 10.46
N THR A 87 17.91 6.54 11.29
CA THR A 87 16.61 5.88 11.10
C THR A 87 15.51 6.81 11.59
N LEU A 88 14.65 7.27 10.68
CA LEU A 88 13.51 8.12 11.00
C LEU A 88 12.37 7.32 11.64
N LEU A 89 12.03 6.21 10.99
CA LEU A 89 10.89 5.38 11.37
C LEU A 89 11.27 3.91 11.21
N ALA A 90 10.97 3.12 12.23
CA ALA A 90 11.05 1.68 12.17
C ALA A 90 9.70 1.10 12.57
N SER A 91 9.21 0.12 11.82
CA SER A 91 7.97 -0.59 12.13
C SER A 91 8.20 -2.08 12.04
N ARG A 92 7.55 -2.85 12.92
CA ARG A 92 7.54 -4.31 12.79
C ARG A 92 6.53 -4.76 11.74
N LYS A 93 5.37 -4.13 11.74
CA LYS A 93 4.28 -4.41 10.79
C LYS A 93 3.37 -3.21 10.73
N ILE A 94 2.86 -2.90 9.54
CA ILE A 94 1.78 -1.92 9.37
C ILE A 94 0.63 -2.64 8.69
N GLU A 95 -0.50 -2.76 9.37
CA GLU A 95 -1.70 -3.36 8.82
C GLU A 95 -2.66 -2.27 8.35
N VAL A 96 -3.17 -2.42 7.14
CA VAL A 96 -4.23 -1.59 6.58
C VAL A 96 -5.44 -2.49 6.40
N MET A 97 -6.51 -2.17 7.11
CA MET A 97 -7.71 -3.00 7.21
C MET A 97 -8.86 -2.44 6.40
N GLU A 98 -9.47 -3.32 5.61
CA GLU A 98 -10.69 -3.02 4.84
C GLU A 98 -10.50 -1.88 3.84
N LEU A 99 -9.45 -1.99 3.03
CA LEU A 99 -9.19 -1.06 1.94
C LEU A 99 -10.36 -1.12 0.93
N SER A 100 -10.90 0.03 0.60
CA SER A 100 -11.93 0.20 -0.40
C SER A 100 -11.61 1.38 -1.30
N PHE A 101 -12.12 1.33 -2.53
CA PHE A 101 -11.98 2.44 -3.47
C PHE A 101 -13.38 2.96 -3.83
N SER A 102 -13.70 4.16 -3.33
CA SER A 102 -14.97 4.84 -3.58
C SER A 102 -14.72 6.34 -3.59
N ASN A 103 -14.43 6.89 -4.78
CA ASN A 103 -13.98 8.28 -4.99
C ASN A 103 -12.67 8.60 -4.24
N GLY A 104 -11.72 7.66 -4.27
CA GLY A 104 -10.48 7.72 -3.52
C GLY A 104 -10.24 6.44 -2.72
N TRP A 105 -9.02 6.28 -2.22
CA TRP A 105 -8.67 5.16 -1.35
C TRP A 105 -9.16 5.44 0.06
N LYS A 106 -9.89 4.49 0.64
CA LYS A 106 -10.41 4.55 2.00
C LYS A 106 -10.06 3.28 2.75
N THR A 107 -9.83 3.38 4.04
CA THR A 107 -9.54 2.24 4.92
C THR A 107 -10.28 2.42 6.24
N THR A 108 -10.77 1.34 6.81
CA THR A 108 -11.46 1.40 8.11
C THR A 108 -10.45 1.65 9.22
N SER A 109 -9.32 0.95 9.21
CA SER A 109 -8.28 1.10 10.22
C SER A 109 -6.87 0.99 9.62
N ILE A 110 -5.92 1.72 10.21
CA ILE A 110 -4.48 1.52 10.05
C ILE A 110 -3.90 1.17 11.41
N LYS A 111 -3.21 0.05 11.51
CA LYS A 111 -2.55 -0.40 12.74
C LYS A 111 -1.05 -0.49 12.55
N GLY A 112 -0.28 0.30 13.29
CA GLY A 112 1.17 0.24 13.32
C GLY A 112 1.67 -0.54 14.53
N GLU A 113 2.32 -1.69 14.32
CA GLU A 113 2.89 -2.49 15.40
C GLU A 113 4.37 -2.15 15.63
N ARG A 114 4.71 -1.87 16.89
CA ARG A 114 6.05 -1.47 17.35
C ARG A 114 6.64 -0.36 16.47
N LEU A 115 5.87 0.72 16.33
CA LEU A 115 6.32 1.89 15.59
C LEU A 115 7.32 2.66 16.44
N VAL A 116 8.55 2.79 15.97
CA VAL A 116 9.59 3.62 16.59
C VAL A 116 9.82 4.81 15.69
N VAL A 117 9.71 6.02 16.25
CA VAL A 117 9.97 7.27 15.54
C VAL A 117 11.12 7.99 16.22
N ASN A 118 12.13 8.38 15.45
CA ASN A 118 13.23 9.22 15.90
C ASN A 118 12.84 10.68 15.71
N LEU A 119 12.53 11.36 16.82
CA LEU A 119 12.10 12.74 16.85
C LEU A 119 13.20 13.68 16.34
N LYS A 120 14.45 13.45 16.73
CA LYS A 120 15.58 14.28 16.27
C LYS A 120 15.76 14.22 14.76
N ALA A 121 15.63 13.01 14.19
CA ALA A 121 15.67 12.82 12.74
C ALA A 121 14.47 13.50 12.05
N LEU A 122 13.29 13.44 12.66
CA LEU A 122 12.09 14.11 12.16
C LEU A 122 12.22 15.64 12.17
N GLU A 123 12.80 16.20 13.23
CA GLU A 123 13.05 17.64 13.35
C GLU A 123 14.01 18.14 12.26
N SER A 124 15.15 17.46 12.10
CA SER A 124 16.11 17.75 11.03
C SER A 124 15.44 17.71 9.64
N LEU A 125 14.58 16.73 9.41
CA LEU A 125 13.84 16.60 8.15
C LEU A 125 12.87 17.77 7.93
N LEU A 126 12.15 18.18 8.97
CA LEU A 126 11.16 19.27 8.89
C LEU A 126 11.83 20.62 8.70
N GLU A 127 12.99 20.86 9.32
CA GLU A 127 13.79 22.07 9.11
C GLU A 127 14.31 22.16 7.67
N GLU A 128 14.77 21.05 7.09
CA GLU A 128 15.22 20.99 5.69
C GLU A 128 14.05 21.07 4.68
N GLY A 129 12.89 20.50 5.03
CA GLY A 129 11.71 20.35 4.17
C GLY A 129 10.85 21.59 3.97
N GLN A 130 11.01 22.66 4.76
CA GLN A 130 10.26 23.93 4.61
C GLN A 130 10.50 24.63 3.25
N SER A 131 11.42 24.13 2.42
CA SER A 131 11.75 24.69 1.11
C SER A 131 11.03 24.04 -0.08
N SER A 132 10.29 22.93 0.10
CA SER A 132 9.66 22.21 -1.03
C SER A 132 8.14 22.07 -0.88
N SER A 133 7.37 22.86 -1.65
CA SER A 133 5.93 22.66 -1.79
C SER A 133 5.64 21.43 -2.64
N SER A 134 5.42 20.28 -2.00
CA SER A 134 4.99 19.07 -2.68
C SER A 134 3.46 19.10 -2.86
N ASN A 135 3.01 19.28 -4.11
CA ASN A 135 1.63 18.95 -4.51
C ASN A 135 1.54 17.43 -4.69
N THR A 136 1.09 16.72 -3.66
CA THR A 136 0.78 15.29 -3.74
C THR A 136 -0.74 15.09 -3.82
N ASN A 137 -1.22 14.56 -4.95
CA ASN A 137 -2.64 14.26 -5.19
C ASN A 137 -3.07 12.87 -4.68
N PHE A 138 -2.26 12.22 -3.83
CA PHE A 138 -2.63 10.94 -3.21
C PHE A 138 -3.22 11.22 -1.82
N SER A 139 -4.48 10.83 -1.63
CA SER A 139 -5.16 10.88 -0.34
C SER A 139 -5.65 9.48 0.03
N LEU A 140 -5.37 9.08 1.27
CA LEU A 140 -5.89 7.89 1.91
C LEU A 140 -6.65 8.33 3.16
N ALA A 141 -7.97 8.18 3.15
CA ALA A 141 -8.79 8.45 4.31
C ALA A 141 -8.86 7.19 5.20
N ALA A 142 -8.47 7.34 6.47
CA ALA A 142 -8.55 6.28 7.47
C ALA A 142 -9.64 6.60 8.50
N GLY A 143 -10.49 5.62 8.82
CA GLY A 143 -11.50 5.76 9.87
C GLY A 143 -10.89 5.79 11.27
N GLU A 144 -9.91 4.91 11.52
CA GLU A 144 -9.18 4.81 12.78
C GLU A 144 -7.68 4.58 12.54
N ILE A 145 -6.82 5.15 13.40
CA ILE A 145 -5.39 4.85 13.43
C ILE A 145 -5.03 4.35 14.83
N THR A 146 -4.55 3.11 14.91
CA THR A 146 -4.20 2.45 16.18
C THR A 146 -2.69 2.17 16.24
N LEU A 147 -2.01 2.71 17.26
CA LEU A 147 -0.56 2.59 17.44
C LEU A 147 -0.23 2.01 18.83
N PRO A 148 -0.51 0.71 19.08
CA PRO A 148 -0.49 0.13 20.43
C PRO A 148 0.89 0.12 21.11
N ASP A 149 1.98 0.19 20.34
CA ASP A 149 3.37 0.16 20.84
C ASP A 149 4.22 1.29 20.21
N LEU A 150 3.69 2.51 20.18
CA LEU A 150 4.43 3.68 19.68
C LEU A 150 5.56 4.05 20.65
N GLN A 151 6.79 4.09 20.16
CA GLN A 151 7.95 4.60 20.88
C GLN A 151 8.50 5.84 20.16
N LEU A 152 8.63 6.92 20.91
CA LEU A 152 9.28 8.14 20.43
C LEU A 152 10.67 8.21 21.06
N THR A 153 11.69 8.41 20.24
CA THR A 153 13.10 8.46 20.67
C THR A 153 13.70 9.81 20.33
N GLY A 154 14.35 10.47 21.29
CA GLY A 154 14.90 11.83 21.14
C GLY A 154 14.48 12.77 22.27
N ASP A 155 15.08 13.96 22.34
CA ASP A 155 14.75 14.97 23.35
C ASP A 155 13.31 15.48 23.14
N THR A 156 12.52 15.47 24.22
CA THR A 156 11.06 15.67 24.21
C THR A 156 10.61 17.12 24.04
N THR A 157 11.49 18.03 23.58
CA THR A 157 11.13 19.44 23.31
C THR A 157 10.40 19.62 21.99
N PHE A 158 9.81 18.55 21.46
CA PHE A 158 8.93 18.62 20.29
C PHE A 158 7.71 19.48 20.61
N PRO A 159 7.47 20.60 19.90
CA PRO A 159 6.16 21.21 19.92
C PRO A 159 5.17 20.15 19.40
N SER A 160 4.07 19.98 20.12
CA SER A 160 3.01 19.00 19.87
C SER A 160 2.80 18.73 18.37
N VAL A 161 3.10 17.50 17.91
CA VAL A 161 2.73 17.06 16.57
C VAL A 161 1.23 16.82 16.56
N ALA A 162 0.48 17.77 16.00
CA ALA A 162 -0.93 17.56 15.72
C ALA A 162 -1.06 16.61 14.53
N ILE A 163 -1.39 15.35 14.80
CA ILE A 163 -1.81 14.42 13.75
C ILE A 163 -3.24 14.80 13.36
N ASN A 164 -3.37 15.75 12.43
CA ASN A 164 -4.65 16.08 11.83
C ASN A 164 -5.09 14.93 10.91
N CYS A 165 -5.89 14.02 11.45
CA CYS A 165 -6.61 13.02 10.66
C CYS A 165 -7.84 13.70 10.05
N THR A 166 -7.67 14.46 8.98
CA THR A 166 -8.81 14.97 8.20
C THR A 166 -9.18 13.93 7.13
N GLY A 167 -10.34 13.30 7.29
CA GLY A 167 -10.96 12.41 6.30
C GLY A 167 -11.73 13.15 5.21
#